data_AF-J9UIW5-F1
#
_entry.id   AF-J9UIW5-F1
#
_cell.length_a   1.000
_cell.length_b   1.000
_cell.length_c   1.000
_cell.angle_alpha   90.00
_cell.angle_beta   90.00
_cell.angle_gamma   90.00
#
_symmetry.space_group_name_H-M   'P 1'
#
loop_
_entity.id
_entity.type
_entity.pdbx_description
1 polymer ?
#
loop_
_entity_poly.entity_id
_entity_poly.type
_entity_poly.pdbx_seq_one_letter_code
_entity_poly.pdbx_strand_id
1 'polypeptide(L)' 'MTSLGVLAISEMDTDDIAYRIDCYNCIELKADIERVAEKLNIKKPFSVRDAIEIANYMNMEDNRL' A
#
# COMPACT_ATOMS: atom_id res chain seq x y z
N MET A 1 -7.38 2.62 -4.99
CA MET A 1 -6.28 1.63 -4.88
C MET A 1 -6.71 0.25 -5.40
N THR A 2 -5.82 -0.48 -6.09
CA THR A 2 -6.04 -1.89 -6.48
C THR A 2 -5.14 -2.81 -5.67
N SER A 3 -5.52 -4.08 -5.50
CA SER A 3 -4.70 -5.07 -4.78
C SER A 3 -3.33 -5.29 -5.45
N LEU A 4 -3.26 -5.22 -6.77
CA LEU A 4 -2.00 -5.27 -7.51
C LEU A 4 -1.11 -4.05 -7.20
N GLY A 5 -1.71 -2.86 -7.08
CA GLY A 5 -1.00 -1.66 -6.67
C GLY A 5 -0.44 -1.76 -5.25
N VAL A 6 -1.20 -2.37 -4.33
CA VAL A 6 -0.73 -2.64 -2.96
C VAL A 6 0.52 -3.52 -2.97
N LEU A 7 0.48 -4.65 -3.69
CA LEU A 7 1.63 -5.56 -3.79
C LEU A 7 2.83 -4.84 -4.42
N ALA A 8 2.64 -4.21 -5.57
CA ALA A 8 3.71 -3.56 -6.32
C ALA A 8 4.43 -2.49 -5.50
N ILE A 9 3.72 -1.67 -4.74
CA ILE A 9 4.32 -0.59 -3.93
C ILE A 9 4.88 -1.11 -2.60
N SER A 10 4.20 -2.06 -1.96
CA SER A 10 4.65 -2.61 -0.67
C SER A 10 5.94 -3.40 -0.76
N GLU A 11 6.19 -4.06 -1.89
CA GLU A 11 7.39 -4.86 -2.18
C GLU A 11 8.52 -4.05 -2.82
N MET A 12 8.25 -2.87 -3.38
CA MET A 12 9.28 -2.04 -4.00
C MET A 12 10.24 -1.47 -2.95
N ASP A 13 11.54 -1.61 -3.16
CA ASP A 13 12.54 -1.00 -2.28
C ASP A 13 12.48 0.53 -2.37
N THR A 14 12.69 1.19 -1.23
CA THR A 14 12.62 2.66 -1.16
C THR A 14 13.66 3.32 -2.06
N ASP A 15 14.84 2.70 -2.21
CA ASP A 15 15.89 3.19 -3.09
C ASP A 15 15.46 3.15 -4.56
N ASP A 16 14.70 2.12 -4.98
CA ASP A 16 14.13 2.04 -6.32
C ASP A 16 13.02 3.07 -6.54
N ILE A 17 12.22 3.36 -5.50
CA ILE A 17 11.19 4.41 -5.55
C ILE A 17 11.83 5.78 -5.79
N ALA A 18 13.01 6.05 -5.21
CA ALA A 18 13.69 7.34 -5.33
C ALA A 18 14.03 7.74 -6.77
N TYR A 19 14.16 6.76 -7.68
CA TYR A 19 14.41 7.01 -9.10
C TYR A 19 13.15 7.27 -9.94
N ARG A 20 11.95 7.18 -9.35
CA ARG A 20 10.70 7.44 -10.06
C ARG A 20 10.36 8.93 -10.10
N ILE A 21 9.68 9.35 -11.16
CA ILE A 21 9.17 10.73 -11.29
C ILE A 21 8.17 11.06 -10.18
N ASP A 22 7.37 10.07 -9.76
CA ASP A 22 6.34 10.16 -8.73
C ASP A 22 6.82 9.67 -7.35
N CYS A 23 8.12 9.73 -7.08
CA CYS A 23 8.74 9.12 -5.89
C CYS A 23 8.07 9.50 -4.56
N TYR A 24 7.76 10.78 -4.34
CA TYR A 24 7.10 11.23 -3.11
C TYR A 24 5.72 10.58 -2.92
N ASN A 25 4.90 10.54 -3.98
CA ASN A 25 3.58 9.90 -3.93
C ASN A 25 3.70 8.39 -3.67
N CYS A 26 4.71 7.72 -4.24
CA CYS A 26 4.96 6.31 -3.99
C CYS A 26 5.39 6.05 -2.54
N ILE A 27 6.21 6.92 -1.95
CA ILE A 27 6.64 6.81 -0.54
C ILE A 27 5.45 6.98 0.40
N GLU A 28 4.65 8.03 0.20
CA GLU A 28 3.43 8.26 0.99
C GLU A 28 2.48 7.06 0.89
N LEU A 29 2.26 6.59 -0.33
CA LEU A 29 1.40 5.45 -0.57
C LEU A 29 1.91 4.16 0.09
N LYS A 30 3.22 3.93 0.08
CA LYS A 30 3.85 2.80 0.77
C LYS A 30 3.61 2.89 2.28
N ALA A 31 3.80 4.07 2.87
CA ALA A 31 3.56 4.30 4.29
C ALA A 31 2.08 4.11 4.66
N ASP A 32 1.16 4.57 3.81
CA ASP A 32 -0.28 4.38 4.03
C ASP A 32 -0.68 2.90 3.99
N ILE A 33 -0.13 2.14 3.03
CA ILE A 33 -0.33 0.68 2.96
C ILE A 33 0.15 0.01 4.25
N GLU A 34 1.34 0.37 4.73
CA GLU A 34 1.90 -0.19 5.97
C GLU A 34 1.05 0.14 7.20
N ARG A 35 0.59 1.39 7.32
CA ARG A 35 -0.32 1.82 8.38
C ARG A 35 -1.64 1.06 8.36
N VAL A 36 -2.22 0.84 7.18
CA VAL A 36 -3.46 0.07 7.04
C VAL A 36 -3.23 -1.40 7.38
N ALA A 37 -2.12 -1.99 6.93
CA ALA A 37 -1.76 -3.36 7.32
C ALA A 37 -1.64 -3.52 8.84
N GLU A 38 -1.01 -2.56 9.52
CA GLU A 38 -0.93 -2.54 10.99
C GLU A 38 -2.32 -2.44 11.65
N LYS A 39 -3.20 -1.53 11.16
CA LYS A 39 -4.59 -1.42 11.65
C LYS A 39 -5.37 -2.74 11.50
N LEU A 40 -5.14 -3.46 10.40
CA LEU A 40 -5.77 -4.74 10.10
C LEU A 40 -5.06 -5.95 10.75
N ASN A 41 -3.96 -5.72 11.48
CA ASN A 41 -3.11 -6.75 12.07
C ASN A 41 -2.56 -7.77 11.03
N ILE A 42 -2.26 -7.28 9.82
CA ILE A 42 -1.67 -8.03 8.72
C ILE A 42 -0.15 -7.80 8.73
N LYS A 43 0.62 -8.87 8.59
CA LYS A 43 2.09 -8.82 8.56
C LYS A 43 2.63 -9.15 7.18
N LYS A 44 3.78 -8.58 6.84
CA LYS A 44 4.52 -8.92 5.63
C LYS A 44 5.13 -10.34 5.73
N PRO A 45 5.33 -11.05 4.60
CA PRO A 45 4.93 -10.67 3.24
C PRO A 45 3.40 -10.75 3.07
N PHE A 46 2.84 -9.88 2.23
CA PHE A 46 1.39 -9.85 1.99
C PHE A 46 0.98 -10.93 0.99
N SER A 47 -0.04 -11.71 1.33
CA SER A 47 -0.70 -12.56 0.34
C SER A 47 -1.60 -11.73 -0.59
N VAL A 48 -2.06 -12.35 -1.68
CA VAL A 48 -3.07 -11.73 -2.58
C VAL A 48 -4.34 -11.36 -1.81
N ARG A 49 -4.75 -12.18 -0.83
CA ARG A 49 -5.91 -11.92 0.00
C ARG A 49 -5.70 -10.70 0.90
N ASP A 50 -4.53 -10.60 1.52
CA ASP A 50 -4.16 -9.46 2.37
C ASP A 50 -4.16 -8.16 1.56
N ALA A 51 -3.61 -8.19 0.35
CA ALA A 51 -3.58 -7.04 -0.55
C ALA A 51 -4.99 -6.59 -0.99
N ILE A 52 -5.92 -7.52 -1.18
CA ILE A 52 -7.34 -7.21 -1.44
C ILE A 52 -7.97 -6.53 -0.23
N GLU A 53 -7.73 -7.05 0.97
CA GLU A 53 -8.30 -6.49 2.20
C GLU A 53 -7.79 -5.07 2.47
N ILE A 54 -6.48 -4.85 2.34
CA ILE A 54 -5.86 -3.53 2.45
C ILE A 54 -6.42 -2.57 1.40
N ALA A 55 -6.47 -2.97 0.13
CA ALA A 55 -7.00 -2.12 -0.94
C ALA A 55 -8.46 -1.73 -0.71
N ASN A 56 -9.29 -2.68 -0.26
CA ASN A 56 -10.69 -2.43 0.07
C ASN A 56 -10.82 -1.45 1.24
N TYR A 57 -10.01 -1.60 2.29
CA TYR A 57 -10.02 -0.69 3.42
C TYR A 57 -9.65 0.74 3.01
N MET A 58 -8.56 0.91 2.24
CA MET A 58 -8.13 2.23 1.74
C MET A 58 -9.23 2.89 0.90
N ASN A 59 -9.83 2.15 -0.03
CA ASN A 59 -10.93 2.68 -0.85
C ASN A 59 -12.16 3.06 -0.01
N MET A 60 -12.41 2.41 1.12
CA MET A 60 -13.51 2.77 2.02
C MET A 60 -13.22 4.01 2.86
N GLU A 61 -11.97 4.22 3.31
CA GLU A 61 -11.59 5.46 4.01
C GLU A 61 -11.64 6.68 3.07
N ASP A 62 -11.20 6.55 1.83
CA ASP A 62 -11.25 7.64 0.83
C ASP A 62 -12.69 8.11 0.54
N ASN A 63 -13.66 7.19 0.54
CA ASN A 63 -15.07 7.50 0.29
C ASN A 63 -15.81 8.10 1.50
N ARG A 64 -15.13 8.29 2.65
CA ARG A 64 -15.70 8.89 3.87
C ARG A 64 -15.31 10.36 4.06
N LEU A 65 -14.43 10.89 3.19
CA LEU A 65 -14.00 12.29 3.14
C LEU A 65 -14.75 13.04 2.03
#